data_AF-A0A728J4N1-F1
#
_entry.id   AF-A0A728J4N1-F1
#
_cell.length_a   1.000
_cell.length_b   1.000
_cell.length_c   1.000
_cell.angle_alpha   90.00
_cell.angle_beta   90.00
_cell.angle_gamma   90.00
#
_symmetry.space_group_name_H-M   'P 1'
#
loop_
_entity.id
_entity.type
_entity.pdbx_description
1 polymer ?
#
loop_
_entity_poly.entity_id
_entity_poly.type
_entity_poly.pdbx_seq_one_letter_code
_entity_poly.pdbx_strand_id
1 'polypeptide(L)'
;MANAVVAGWQGHDYQARLFWYYASFLKDRTRSDVIEVSYEADAPKSFDDVVAKYHPPRPGYGSERIAAEYFQIKYHVVSGGRFGYEDLVDPEFINAQSKSLLQRLKEAKTIAVPNSSFILVTTDTIRDNDQLGKIHQNTDGSLDLGKLAVGKTDRSEMGKVRKLWRDHLELSNDEDLYEILRGFRIEAPASSLERLRTNANMQFKFVGMMPCETNSDFRYDGLIRTLKGQGKYQFNRTQFEEMCVAERLLQSCPVEEYNAVALRSYRDGPFETLDASPENTLSLLQYFEGRFPAPGIEWMDSIQPVVTDFLEKIRQSQRGKRIRLFLDAHTSIAMLAGKCLGAKSNVTVELVQKGKASTSVWNANDGGEIRPTTVSTETPGEGHDVAIVLSITRNALADARDYIAANLPGVGRILHFVPENGFGFQSITSGAHASDVAETVARAFGEARVPFGATVHIFSAAPNAVNFFVGQQTDYMGTCVFYEYDFNRQVHASYAPSFRV
;
A
#
# COMPACT_ATOMS: atom_id res chain seq x y z
N MET A 1 14.81 -43.53 10.25
CA MET A 1 15.75 -42.49 10.74
C MET A 1 15.75 -41.24 9.86
N ALA A 2 15.98 -41.32 8.54
CA ALA A 2 15.98 -40.15 7.66
C ALA A 2 14.68 -39.29 7.70
N ASN A 3 13.51 -39.92 7.70
CA ASN A 3 12.22 -39.18 7.77
C ASN A 3 11.99 -38.45 9.10
N ALA A 4 12.56 -38.94 10.20
CA ALA A 4 12.46 -38.29 11.51
C ALA A 4 13.32 -37.02 11.58
N VAL A 5 14.47 -37.02 10.87
CA VAL A 5 15.35 -35.85 10.76
C VAL A 5 14.65 -34.73 9.97
N VAL A 6 13.98 -35.07 8.86
CA VAL A 6 13.23 -34.09 8.04
C VAL A 6 12.06 -33.49 8.82
N ALA A 7 11.34 -34.30 9.61
CA ALA A 7 10.25 -33.80 10.46
C ALA A 7 10.74 -32.78 11.51
N GLY A 8 11.90 -33.04 12.11
CA GLY A 8 12.54 -32.11 13.05
C GLY A 8 12.90 -30.77 12.39
N TRP A 9 13.50 -30.81 11.19
CA TRP A 9 13.83 -29.59 10.44
C TRP A 9 12.58 -28.75 10.12
N GLN A 10 11.51 -29.38 9.67
CA GLN A 10 10.26 -28.67 9.36
C GLN A 10 9.61 -28.05 10.59
N GLY A 11 9.76 -28.65 11.78
CA GLY A 11 9.31 -28.05 13.03
C GLY A 11 10.06 -26.74 13.35
N HIS A 12 11.38 -26.77 13.22
CA HIS A 12 12.20 -25.55 13.39
C HIS A 12 11.92 -24.49 12.32
N ASP A 13 11.69 -24.89 11.08
CA ASP A 13 11.31 -23.97 10.00
C ASP A 13 9.94 -23.32 10.27
N TYR A 14 8.99 -24.07 10.84
CA TYR A 14 7.69 -23.53 11.24
C TYR A 14 7.84 -22.41 12.27
N GLN A 15 8.67 -22.65 13.28
CA GLN A 15 8.99 -21.68 14.32
C GLN A 15 9.70 -20.44 13.77
N ALA A 16 10.70 -20.63 12.92
CA ALA A 16 11.41 -19.55 12.27
C ALA A 16 10.46 -18.67 11.44
N ARG A 17 9.57 -19.27 10.65
CA ARG A 17 8.59 -18.53 9.83
C ARG A 17 7.62 -17.72 10.69
N LEU A 18 7.15 -18.28 11.81
CA LEU A 18 6.29 -17.54 12.74
C LEU A 18 7.04 -16.35 13.33
N PHE A 19 8.29 -16.55 13.77
CA PHE A 19 9.13 -15.44 14.24
C PHE A 19 9.25 -14.35 13.19
N TRP A 20 9.60 -14.70 11.95
CA TRP A 20 9.81 -13.70 10.90
C TRP A 20 8.54 -12.94 10.52
N TYR A 21 7.39 -13.61 10.54
CA TYR A 21 6.10 -12.93 10.37
C TYR A 21 5.90 -11.84 11.43
N TYR A 22 6.11 -12.16 12.71
CA TYR A 22 5.97 -11.17 13.79
C TYR A 22 7.07 -10.11 13.78
N ALA A 23 8.33 -10.51 13.54
CA ALA A 23 9.48 -9.61 13.53
C ALA A 23 9.37 -8.57 12.40
N SER A 24 8.74 -8.91 11.28
CA SER A 24 8.48 -7.97 10.17
C SER A 24 7.67 -6.74 10.61
N PHE A 25 6.78 -6.88 11.61
CA PHE A 25 6.01 -5.74 12.14
C PHE A 25 6.88 -4.69 12.86
N LEU A 26 8.12 -5.04 13.25
CA LEU A 26 9.06 -4.04 13.80
C LEU A 26 9.46 -2.99 12.75
N LYS A 27 9.35 -3.29 11.45
CA LYS A 27 9.53 -2.33 10.34
C LYS A 27 8.24 -1.68 9.86
N ASP A 28 7.07 -2.22 10.22
CA ASP A 28 5.79 -1.67 9.83
C ASP A 28 5.49 -0.37 10.59
N ARG A 29 5.37 0.74 9.85
CA ARG A 29 5.06 2.09 10.39
C ARG A 29 3.62 2.19 10.92
N THR A 30 2.69 1.37 10.40
CA THR A 30 1.28 1.34 10.83
C THR A 30 1.08 0.53 12.11
N ARG A 31 2.01 -0.39 12.40
CA ARG A 31 2.00 -1.25 13.59
C ARG A 31 2.99 -0.77 14.64
N SER A 32 2.95 0.52 14.97
CA SER A 32 3.86 1.13 15.97
C SER A 32 3.78 0.48 17.36
N ASP A 33 2.69 -0.26 17.63
CA ASP A 33 2.47 -1.02 18.85
C ASP A 33 3.50 -2.13 19.07
N VAL A 34 4.07 -2.75 18.03
CA VAL A 34 5.05 -3.83 18.21
C VAL A 34 6.39 -3.24 18.62
N ILE A 35 6.88 -3.59 19.81
CA ILE A 35 8.12 -3.01 20.36
C ILE A 35 9.28 -3.99 20.41
N GLU A 36 9.00 -5.29 20.51
CA GLU A 36 10.02 -6.34 20.61
C GLU A 36 9.48 -7.66 20.09
N VAL A 37 10.33 -8.40 19.36
CA VAL A 37 10.07 -9.79 18.97
C VAL A 37 11.30 -10.64 19.23
N SER A 38 11.09 -11.84 19.78
CA SER A 38 12.16 -12.76 20.17
C SER A 38 11.91 -14.17 19.64
N TYR A 39 13.00 -14.88 19.32
CA TYR A 39 13.04 -16.28 18.86
C TYR A 39 13.75 -17.15 19.91
N GLU A 40 13.12 -18.24 20.37
CA GLU A 40 13.65 -19.12 21.42
C GLU A 40 14.20 -18.30 22.61
N ALA A 41 13.39 -17.38 23.13
CA ALA A 41 13.84 -16.41 24.10
C ALA A 41 14.24 -17.05 25.44
N ASP A 42 15.02 -16.34 26.27
CA ASP A 42 15.14 -16.67 27.71
C ASP A 42 13.87 -16.19 28.45
N ALA A 43 12.71 -16.62 27.93
CA ALA A 43 11.37 -16.29 28.40
C ALA A 43 10.81 -17.48 29.22
N PRO A 44 9.54 -17.47 29.66
CA PRO A 44 9.02 -18.61 30.38
C PRO A 44 9.10 -19.90 29.58
N LYS A 45 9.73 -20.92 30.16
CA LYS A 45 9.99 -22.21 29.48
C LYS A 45 8.72 -22.83 28.90
N SER A 46 8.76 -23.19 27.61
CA SER A 46 7.66 -23.66 26.76
C SER A 46 6.53 -22.68 26.50
N PHE A 47 6.86 -21.40 26.46
CA PHE A 47 6.11 -20.33 25.83
C PHE A 47 7.11 -19.28 25.33
N ASP A 48 8.24 -19.76 24.84
CA ASP A 48 9.44 -19.01 24.52
C ASP A 48 9.88 -19.19 23.07
N ASP A 49 9.18 -20.05 22.31
CA ASP A 49 9.52 -20.35 20.92
C ASP A 49 9.51 -19.08 20.07
N VAL A 50 8.47 -18.27 20.24
CA VAL A 50 8.38 -16.89 19.76
C VAL A 50 7.73 -16.03 20.85
N VAL A 51 8.20 -14.81 21.04
CA VAL A 51 7.57 -13.83 21.94
C VAL A 51 7.42 -12.51 21.21
N ALA A 52 6.24 -11.89 21.24
CA ALA A 52 5.99 -10.57 20.69
C ALA A 52 5.43 -9.64 21.79
N LYS A 53 6.04 -8.47 22.00
CA LYS A 53 5.62 -7.49 23.01
C LYS A 53 5.07 -6.24 22.35
N TYR A 54 4.06 -5.66 23.00
CA TYR A 54 3.29 -4.52 22.49
C TYR A 54 3.28 -3.34 23.46
N HIS A 55 3.50 -2.14 22.94
CA HIS A 55 3.31 -0.88 23.65
C HIS A 55 2.84 0.24 22.69
N PRO A 56 1.66 0.85 22.91
CA PRO A 56 0.68 0.46 23.94
C PRO A 56 0.12 -0.97 23.68
N PRO A 57 -0.40 -1.66 24.72
CA PRO A 57 -1.04 -2.95 24.56
C PRO A 57 -2.09 -2.95 23.44
N ARG A 58 -2.05 -3.96 22.56
CA ARG A 58 -2.92 -4.03 21.38
C ARG A 58 -4.33 -4.49 21.75
N PRO A 59 -5.37 -4.14 20.98
CA PRO A 59 -6.69 -4.72 21.16
C PRO A 59 -6.66 -6.25 21.04
N GLY A 60 -7.21 -6.96 22.02
CA GLY A 60 -7.56 -8.37 21.92
C GLY A 60 -9.00 -8.56 21.44
N TYR A 61 -9.46 -9.81 21.38
CA TYR A 61 -10.87 -10.10 21.21
C TYR A 61 -11.61 -9.82 22.53
N GLY A 62 -12.66 -8.99 22.49
CA GLY A 62 -13.35 -8.47 23.68
C GLY A 62 -12.79 -7.13 24.18
N SER A 63 -12.89 -6.87 25.49
CA SER A 63 -12.43 -5.62 26.13
C SER A 63 -10.99 -5.66 26.62
N GLU A 64 -10.32 -6.82 26.56
CA GLU A 64 -8.95 -6.98 27.05
C GLU A 64 -7.93 -6.41 26.06
N ARG A 65 -6.84 -5.87 26.61
CA ARG A 65 -5.69 -5.34 25.87
C ARG A 65 -4.50 -6.25 26.11
N ILE A 66 -3.83 -6.68 25.04
CA ILE A 66 -2.75 -7.67 25.09
C ILE A 66 -1.41 -6.93 25.07
N ALA A 67 -0.63 -7.08 26.15
CA ALA A 67 0.69 -6.47 26.28
C ALA A 67 1.81 -7.33 25.70
N ALA A 68 1.64 -8.66 25.68
CA ALA A 68 2.56 -9.58 25.04
C ALA A 68 1.87 -10.87 24.62
N GLU A 69 2.41 -11.52 23.60
CA GLU A 69 2.04 -12.84 23.12
C GLU A 69 3.24 -13.77 23.22
N TYR A 70 3.01 -14.92 23.86
CA TYR A 70 4.01 -15.95 24.09
C TYR A 70 3.56 -17.23 23.37
N PHE A 71 4.36 -17.70 22.42
CA PHE A 71 3.99 -18.81 21.55
C PHE A 71 4.73 -20.08 21.97
N GLN A 72 3.99 -21.19 22.04
CA GLN A 72 4.51 -22.55 22.09
C GLN A 72 4.08 -23.26 20.81
N ILE A 73 5.04 -23.74 20.03
CA ILE A 73 4.78 -24.36 18.74
C ILE A 73 4.91 -25.88 18.85
N LYS A 74 3.94 -26.58 18.28
CA LYS A 74 3.95 -28.03 18.13
C LYS A 74 3.57 -28.39 16.69
N TYR A 75 4.58 -28.69 15.89
CA TYR A 75 4.39 -29.03 14.48
C TYR A 75 4.44 -30.55 14.26
N HIS A 76 3.44 -31.06 13.53
CA HIS A 76 3.45 -32.40 12.93
C HIS A 76 3.26 -32.30 11.42
N VAL A 77 4.05 -33.09 10.69
CA VAL A 77 4.07 -33.12 9.21
C VAL A 77 2.75 -33.60 8.62
N VAL A 78 2.10 -34.56 9.29
CA VAL A 78 0.86 -35.18 8.82
C VAL A 78 -0.29 -34.73 9.70
N SER A 79 -1.40 -34.30 9.10
CA SER A 79 -2.61 -33.80 9.79
C SER A 79 -3.42 -34.87 10.55
N GLY A 80 -2.82 -36.04 10.80
CA GLY A 80 -3.46 -37.17 11.48
C GLY A 80 -3.39 -37.07 13.01
N GLY A 81 -2.58 -36.16 13.56
CA GLY A 81 -2.45 -35.97 15.00
C GLY A 81 -3.75 -35.44 15.63
N ARG A 82 -4.07 -35.96 16.81
CA ARG A 82 -5.30 -35.68 17.55
C ARG A 82 -5.03 -35.56 19.04
N PHE A 83 -5.55 -34.52 19.66
CA PHE A 83 -5.38 -34.25 21.09
C PHE A 83 -6.68 -33.78 21.76
N GLY A 84 -6.73 -33.83 23.08
CA GLY A 84 -7.86 -33.48 23.91
C GLY A 84 -7.42 -32.83 25.22
N TYR A 85 -8.38 -32.64 26.13
CA TYR A 85 -8.11 -31.97 27.41
C TYR A 85 -7.10 -32.72 28.30
N GLU A 86 -7.00 -34.05 28.16
CA GLU A 86 -6.06 -34.90 28.91
C GLU A 86 -4.61 -34.74 28.45
N ASP A 87 -4.38 -34.48 27.16
CA ASP A 87 -3.02 -34.30 26.65
C ASP A 87 -2.37 -33.00 27.15
N LEU A 88 -3.18 -32.00 27.58
CA LEU A 88 -2.63 -30.75 28.10
C LEU A 88 -1.91 -30.92 29.45
N VAL A 89 -2.19 -32.01 30.17
CA VAL A 89 -1.51 -32.40 31.43
C VAL A 89 -0.39 -33.43 31.20
N ASP A 90 -0.22 -33.93 29.98
CA ASP A 90 0.83 -34.87 29.62
C ASP A 90 2.10 -34.12 29.15
N PRO A 91 3.26 -34.27 29.81
CA PRO A 91 4.53 -33.73 29.32
C PRO A 91 4.89 -34.17 27.89
N GLU A 92 4.58 -35.41 27.50
CA GLU A 92 4.93 -35.94 26.18
C GLU A 92 4.21 -35.20 25.05
N PHE A 93 3.03 -34.61 25.34
CA PHE A 93 2.27 -33.86 24.36
C PHE A 93 3.09 -32.71 23.74
N ILE A 94 3.93 -32.04 24.51
CA ILE A 94 4.83 -30.97 24.02
C ILE A 94 6.29 -31.44 23.90
N ASN A 95 6.51 -32.75 23.80
CA ASN A 95 7.85 -33.37 23.78
C ASN A 95 8.71 -33.02 25.01
N ALA A 96 8.07 -32.79 26.17
CA ALA A 96 8.75 -32.53 27.43
C ALA A 96 8.90 -33.81 28.27
N GLN A 97 9.96 -33.87 29.08
CA GLN A 97 10.24 -35.05 29.92
C GLN A 97 9.50 -35.06 31.27
N SER A 98 9.11 -33.89 31.79
CA SER A 98 8.66 -33.78 33.19
C SER A 98 7.53 -32.80 33.43
N LYS A 99 7.53 -31.64 32.76
CA LYS A 99 6.50 -30.61 32.92
C LYS A 99 5.57 -30.55 31.72
N SER A 100 4.28 -30.70 31.98
CA SER A 100 3.17 -30.55 31.04
C SER A 100 2.97 -29.12 30.54
N LEU A 101 2.17 -28.94 29.49
CA LEU A 101 1.81 -27.62 28.98
C LEU A 101 1.12 -26.75 30.05
N LEU A 102 0.16 -27.30 30.80
CA LEU A 102 -0.55 -26.52 31.83
C LEU A 102 0.34 -26.13 33.01
N GLN A 103 1.26 -27.01 33.45
CA GLN A 103 2.22 -26.64 34.51
C GLN A 103 3.11 -25.50 34.04
N ARG A 104 3.55 -25.53 32.77
CA ARG A 104 4.36 -24.48 32.17
C ARG A 104 3.58 -23.17 31.96
N LEU A 105 2.30 -23.25 31.62
CA LEU A 105 1.40 -22.09 31.60
C LEU A 105 1.30 -21.44 32.99
N LYS A 106 1.07 -22.24 34.04
CA LYS A 106 1.03 -21.76 35.44
C LYS A 106 2.33 -21.06 35.82
N GLU A 107 3.47 -21.66 35.51
CA GLU A 107 4.80 -21.07 35.75
C GLU A 107 5.00 -19.79 34.95
N ALA A 108 4.63 -19.76 33.68
CA ALA A 108 4.82 -18.61 32.81
C ALA A 108 4.06 -17.38 33.27
N LYS A 109 2.86 -17.56 33.80
CA LYS A 109 2.05 -16.48 34.36
C LYS A 109 2.67 -15.77 35.57
N THR A 110 3.59 -16.43 36.29
CA THR A 110 4.26 -15.82 37.45
C THR A 110 5.32 -14.78 37.09
N ILE A 111 5.84 -14.83 35.87
CA ILE A 111 6.96 -14.00 35.42
C ILE A 111 6.66 -13.18 34.15
N ALA A 112 5.58 -13.49 33.44
CA ALA A 112 5.18 -12.76 32.24
C ALA A 112 4.68 -11.34 32.54
N VAL A 113 4.70 -10.50 31.52
CA VAL A 113 4.10 -9.16 31.58
C VAL A 113 2.60 -9.29 31.90
N PRO A 114 2.00 -8.40 32.72
CA PRO A 114 0.55 -8.40 32.94
C PRO A 114 -0.23 -8.31 31.63
N ASN A 115 -1.41 -8.94 31.58
CA ASN A 115 -2.29 -8.97 30.39
C ASN A 115 -1.60 -9.58 29.15
N SER A 116 -0.88 -10.68 29.35
CA SER A 116 -0.27 -11.45 28.25
C SER A 116 -1.16 -12.59 27.78
N SER A 117 -1.06 -12.94 26.49
CA SER A 117 -1.64 -14.15 25.94
C SER A 117 -0.59 -15.25 25.77
N PHE A 118 -0.98 -16.49 26.03
CA PHE A 118 -0.15 -17.69 25.92
C PHE A 118 -0.78 -18.61 24.89
N ILE A 119 -0.08 -18.90 23.81
CA ILE A 119 -0.67 -19.44 22.59
C ILE A 119 0.01 -20.75 22.23
N LEU A 120 -0.74 -21.86 22.29
CA LEU A 120 -0.32 -23.12 21.68
C LEU A 120 -0.65 -23.06 20.18
N VAL A 121 0.36 -23.10 19.34
CA VAL A 121 0.21 -23.18 17.87
C VAL A 121 0.50 -24.60 17.42
N THR A 122 -0.49 -25.30 16.88
CA THR A 122 -0.30 -26.71 16.47
C THR A 122 -1.04 -27.09 15.20
N THR A 123 -0.42 -27.96 14.39
CA THR A 123 -1.07 -28.55 13.22
C THR A 123 -1.95 -29.75 13.57
N ASP A 124 -1.90 -30.24 14.81
CA ASP A 124 -2.82 -31.25 15.31
C ASP A 124 -4.24 -30.68 15.43
N THR A 125 -5.23 -31.56 15.38
CA THR A 125 -6.65 -31.19 15.54
C THR A 125 -7.18 -31.69 16.86
N ILE A 126 -8.09 -30.95 17.49
CA ILE A 126 -8.80 -31.44 18.67
C ILE A 126 -9.61 -32.70 18.29
N ARG A 127 -9.58 -33.73 19.12
CA ARG A 127 -10.30 -35.01 18.94
C ARG A 127 -11.79 -34.75 18.78
N ASP A 128 -12.40 -35.47 17.85
CA ASP A 128 -13.85 -35.44 17.68
C ASP A 128 -14.54 -35.90 18.98
N ASN A 129 -15.56 -35.15 19.40
CA ASN A 129 -16.32 -35.36 20.63
C ASN A 129 -15.55 -35.15 21.95
N ASP A 130 -14.32 -34.65 21.92
CA ASP A 130 -13.57 -34.30 23.13
C ASP A 130 -14.17 -33.07 23.82
N GLN A 131 -14.11 -33.05 25.16
CA GLN A 131 -14.60 -31.95 25.97
C GLN A 131 -13.88 -30.63 25.67
N LEU A 132 -12.60 -30.67 25.28
CA LEU A 132 -11.83 -29.49 24.88
C LEU A 132 -12.47 -28.78 23.68
N GLY A 133 -12.94 -29.54 22.69
CA GLY A 133 -13.60 -28.98 21.51
C GLY A 133 -14.92 -28.29 21.81
N LYS A 134 -15.54 -28.59 22.97
CA LYS A 134 -16.77 -27.92 23.41
C LYS A 134 -16.49 -26.53 23.98
N ILE A 135 -15.31 -26.28 24.52
CA ILE A 135 -14.93 -25.01 25.17
C ILE A 135 -13.93 -24.20 24.35
N HIS A 136 -13.33 -24.77 23.29
CA HIS A 136 -12.44 -24.03 22.40
C HIS A 136 -13.23 -23.08 21.49
N GLN A 137 -12.80 -21.82 21.41
CA GLN A 137 -13.45 -20.79 20.61
C GLN A 137 -12.73 -20.55 19.29
N ASN A 138 -13.47 -20.62 18.18
CA ASN A 138 -12.94 -20.34 16.83
C ASN A 138 -12.74 -18.84 16.55
N THR A 139 -13.22 -17.95 17.40
CA THR A 139 -13.10 -16.50 17.21
C THR A 139 -11.67 -16.00 17.38
N ASP A 140 -10.97 -16.53 18.38
CA ASP A 140 -9.66 -16.03 18.81
C ASP A 140 -8.78 -17.11 19.48
N GLY A 141 -9.20 -18.38 19.41
CA GLY A 141 -8.51 -19.52 19.99
C GLY A 141 -8.63 -19.68 21.50
N SER A 142 -9.35 -18.80 22.20
CA SER A 142 -9.48 -18.84 23.66
C SER A 142 -10.34 -20.02 24.14
N LEU A 143 -10.30 -20.29 25.45
CA LEU A 143 -11.22 -21.22 26.11
C LEU A 143 -12.44 -20.46 26.67
N ASP A 144 -13.65 -20.94 26.40
CA ASP A 144 -14.89 -20.48 27.02
C ASP A 144 -14.94 -20.95 28.48
N LEU A 145 -14.42 -20.08 29.36
CA LEU A 145 -14.41 -20.33 30.81
C LEU A 145 -15.81 -20.39 31.41
N GLY A 146 -16.78 -19.67 30.82
CA GLY A 146 -18.18 -19.70 31.26
C GLY A 146 -18.80 -21.07 31.02
N LYS A 147 -18.54 -21.66 29.85
CA LYS A 147 -18.96 -23.03 29.54
C LYS A 147 -18.17 -24.08 30.33
N LEU A 148 -16.87 -23.86 30.54
CA LEU A 148 -16.07 -24.70 31.43
C LEU A 148 -16.62 -24.69 32.87
N ALA A 149 -17.20 -23.60 33.34
CA ALA A 149 -17.79 -23.49 34.68
C ALA A 149 -19.16 -24.19 34.84
N VAL A 150 -19.75 -24.72 33.76
CA VAL A 150 -21.03 -25.41 33.83
C VAL A 150 -20.90 -26.74 34.62
N GLY A 151 -21.88 -27.00 35.49
CA GLY A 151 -21.95 -28.19 36.33
C GLY A 151 -21.26 -28.02 37.69
N LYS A 152 -21.95 -28.38 38.78
CA LYS A 152 -21.51 -28.09 40.16
C LYS A 152 -20.63 -29.16 40.82
N THR A 153 -20.42 -30.30 40.16
CA THR A 153 -19.69 -31.44 40.75
C THR A 153 -18.64 -31.96 39.79
N ASP A 154 -17.58 -32.53 40.33
CA ASP A 154 -16.51 -33.19 39.57
C ASP A 154 -16.97 -34.39 38.71
N ARG A 155 -18.19 -34.87 38.94
CA ARG A 155 -18.79 -35.95 38.13
C ARG A 155 -19.41 -35.44 36.83
N SER A 156 -19.72 -34.14 36.74
CA SER A 156 -20.25 -33.53 35.53
C SER A 156 -19.21 -33.52 34.40
N GLU A 157 -19.65 -33.38 33.15
CA GLU A 157 -18.75 -33.44 31.99
C GLU A 157 -17.59 -32.44 32.11
N MET A 158 -17.88 -31.15 32.32
CA MET A 158 -16.84 -30.13 32.53
C MET A 158 -16.19 -30.25 33.92
N GLY A 159 -16.92 -30.76 34.93
CA GLY A 159 -16.35 -31.04 36.25
C GLY A 159 -15.19 -32.03 36.21
N LYS A 160 -15.20 -33.00 35.28
CA LYS A 160 -14.07 -33.92 35.06
C LYS A 160 -12.86 -33.20 34.48
N VAL A 161 -13.06 -32.31 33.50
CA VAL A 161 -12.00 -31.48 32.92
C VAL A 161 -11.36 -30.61 34.00
N ARG A 162 -12.18 -29.89 34.77
CA ARG A 162 -11.72 -29.04 35.86
C ARG A 162 -11.00 -29.83 36.95
N LYS A 163 -11.55 -30.97 37.37
CA LYS A 163 -10.90 -31.85 38.35
C LYS A 163 -9.53 -32.31 37.85
N LEU A 164 -9.42 -32.81 36.63
CA LEU A 164 -8.14 -33.26 36.08
C LEU A 164 -7.09 -32.14 36.10
N TRP A 165 -7.46 -30.96 35.61
CA TRP A 165 -6.53 -29.83 35.55
C TRP A 165 -6.20 -29.26 36.93
N ARG A 166 -7.16 -29.15 37.85
CA ARG A 166 -6.90 -28.70 39.24
C ARG A 166 -5.98 -29.67 39.98
N ASP A 167 -6.29 -30.97 39.93
CA ASP A 167 -5.51 -31.99 40.62
C ASP A 167 -4.06 -31.98 40.10
N HIS A 168 -3.89 -31.91 38.77
CA HIS A 168 -2.56 -31.87 38.13
C HIS A 168 -1.76 -30.60 38.42
N LEU A 169 -2.45 -29.45 38.53
CA LEU A 169 -1.84 -28.16 38.85
C LEU A 169 -1.75 -27.90 40.35
N GLU A 170 -2.19 -28.84 41.18
CA GLU A 170 -2.24 -28.73 42.64
C GLU A 170 -3.02 -27.48 43.10
N LEU A 171 -4.20 -27.25 42.51
CA LEU A 171 -5.07 -26.11 42.81
C LEU A 171 -6.21 -26.51 43.73
N SER A 172 -6.57 -25.62 44.65
CA SER A 172 -7.59 -25.91 45.67
C SER A 172 -9.03 -25.63 45.21
N ASN A 173 -9.22 -24.83 44.16
CA ASN A 173 -10.55 -24.42 43.69
C ASN A 173 -10.57 -24.12 42.18
N ASP A 174 -11.77 -23.96 41.62
CA ASP A 174 -12.01 -23.67 40.20
C ASP A 174 -11.59 -22.25 39.79
N GLU A 175 -11.67 -21.27 40.70
CA GLU A 175 -11.33 -19.88 40.37
C GLU A 175 -9.84 -19.72 40.08
N ASP A 176 -8.98 -20.36 40.87
CA ASP A 176 -7.53 -20.40 40.62
C ASP A 176 -7.21 -21.03 39.24
N LEU A 177 -7.99 -22.04 38.84
CA LEU A 177 -7.86 -22.65 37.51
C LEU A 177 -8.26 -21.67 36.41
N TYR A 178 -9.38 -20.96 36.56
CA TYR A 178 -9.82 -19.99 35.56
C TYR A 178 -8.84 -18.82 35.41
N GLU A 179 -8.23 -18.36 36.50
CA GLU A 179 -7.16 -17.35 36.45
C GLU A 179 -5.94 -17.85 35.68
N ILE A 180 -5.55 -19.12 35.84
CA ILE A 180 -4.47 -19.73 35.06
C ILE A 180 -4.86 -19.85 33.58
N LEU A 181 -6.11 -20.18 33.26
CA LEU A 181 -6.56 -20.35 31.88
C LEU A 181 -6.87 -19.03 31.15
N ARG A 182 -7.11 -17.92 31.87
CA ARG A 182 -7.39 -16.62 31.26
C ARG A 182 -6.22 -16.19 30.35
N GLY A 183 -6.51 -15.84 29.10
CA GLY A 183 -5.46 -15.50 28.12
C GLY A 183 -4.69 -16.69 27.55
N PHE A 184 -5.01 -17.94 27.93
CA PHE A 184 -4.53 -19.12 27.22
C PHE A 184 -5.36 -19.35 25.96
N ARG A 185 -4.67 -19.59 24.84
CA ARG A 185 -5.25 -19.75 23.51
C ARG A 185 -4.64 -20.96 22.82
N ILE A 186 -5.44 -21.60 21.97
CA ILE A 186 -5.05 -22.73 21.15
C ILE A 186 -5.38 -22.40 19.69
N GLU A 187 -4.37 -22.34 18.84
CA GLU A 187 -4.51 -22.24 17.39
C GLU A 187 -4.39 -23.65 16.80
N ALA A 188 -5.54 -24.32 16.57
CA ALA A 188 -5.61 -25.69 16.10
C ALA A 188 -6.81 -25.92 15.13
N PRO A 189 -6.60 -26.47 13.92
CA PRO A 189 -5.31 -26.63 13.28
C PRO A 189 -4.76 -25.26 12.83
N ALA A 190 -3.49 -25.00 13.14
CA ALA A 190 -2.78 -23.83 12.66
C ALA A 190 -2.50 -23.90 11.14
N SER A 191 -2.08 -22.77 10.58
CA SER A 191 -1.72 -22.65 9.16
C SER A 191 -0.63 -23.64 8.74
N SER A 192 -0.63 -24.08 7.49
CA SER A 192 0.46 -24.92 6.98
C SER A 192 1.79 -24.14 6.88
N LEU A 193 2.90 -24.87 6.83
CA LEU A 193 4.25 -24.31 6.66
C LEU A 193 4.36 -23.39 5.42
N GLU A 194 3.68 -23.74 4.32
CA GLU A 194 3.63 -22.93 3.08
C GLU A 194 2.70 -21.72 3.21
N ARG A 195 1.62 -21.83 3.98
CA ARG A 195 0.75 -20.68 4.26
C ARG A 195 1.49 -19.64 5.11
N LEU A 196 2.25 -20.07 6.12
CA LEU A 196 3.12 -19.18 6.90
C LEU A 196 4.17 -18.49 6.02
N ARG A 197 4.83 -19.23 5.11
CA ARG A 197 5.75 -18.64 4.13
C ARG A 197 5.07 -17.56 3.29
N THR A 198 3.87 -17.84 2.79
CA THR A 198 3.08 -16.89 1.98
C THR A 198 2.77 -15.62 2.79
N ASN A 199 2.33 -15.77 4.03
CA ASN A 199 2.00 -14.65 4.92
C ASN A 199 3.24 -13.81 5.26
N ALA A 200 4.36 -14.44 5.59
CA ALA A 200 5.63 -13.76 5.86
C ALA A 200 6.13 -13.01 4.63
N ASN A 201 6.14 -13.64 3.45
CA ASN A 201 6.54 -12.99 2.19
C ASN A 201 5.64 -11.80 1.83
N MET A 202 4.32 -11.92 2.04
CA MET A 202 3.40 -10.81 1.82
C MET A 202 3.77 -9.63 2.73
N GLN A 203 4.07 -9.90 4.00
CA GLN A 203 4.51 -8.84 4.89
C GLN A 203 5.88 -8.27 4.50
N PHE A 204 6.84 -9.09 4.11
CA PHE A 204 8.14 -8.62 3.66
C PHE A 204 8.02 -7.62 2.50
N LYS A 205 7.14 -7.92 1.53
CA LYS A 205 6.85 -6.99 0.43
C LYS A 205 6.32 -5.65 0.94
N PHE A 206 5.42 -5.67 1.92
CA PHE A 206 4.83 -4.47 2.51
C PHE A 206 5.85 -3.63 3.30
N VAL A 207 6.75 -4.26 4.06
CA VAL A 207 7.74 -3.57 4.91
C VAL A 207 9.11 -3.37 4.24
N GLY A 208 9.23 -3.62 2.94
CA GLY A 208 10.46 -3.42 2.16
C GLY A 208 11.58 -4.44 2.42
N MET A 209 11.27 -5.60 2.99
CA MET A 209 12.19 -6.74 3.11
C MET A 209 12.12 -7.64 1.86
N MET A 210 13.21 -8.33 1.53
CA MET A 210 13.27 -9.18 0.34
C MET A 210 12.42 -10.44 0.52
N PRO A 211 11.38 -10.68 -0.31
CA PRO A 211 10.67 -11.95 -0.29
C PRO A 211 11.56 -13.09 -0.79
N CYS A 212 11.25 -14.32 -0.38
CA CYS A 212 11.83 -15.53 -0.96
C CYS A 212 10.81 -16.20 -1.87
N GLU A 213 11.08 -16.23 -3.18
CA GLU A 213 10.17 -16.80 -4.19
C GLU A 213 10.68 -18.14 -4.76
N THR A 214 11.85 -18.61 -4.33
CA THR A 214 12.39 -19.92 -4.73
C THR A 214 11.71 -21.07 -3.98
N ASN A 215 11.33 -22.14 -4.69
CA ASN A 215 10.66 -23.29 -4.07
C ASN A 215 11.58 -24.15 -3.18
N SER A 216 12.89 -24.08 -3.38
CA SER A 216 13.87 -24.96 -2.73
C SER A 216 14.48 -24.38 -1.45
N ASP A 217 14.32 -23.07 -1.20
CA ASP A 217 14.96 -22.38 -0.08
C ASP A 217 14.01 -21.33 0.51
N PHE A 218 14.04 -21.20 1.83
CA PHE A 218 13.53 -20.04 2.54
C PHE A 218 14.66 -19.57 3.45
N ARG A 219 15.53 -18.70 2.91
CA ARG A 219 16.81 -18.32 3.56
C ARG A 219 16.67 -17.83 5.01
N TYR A 220 15.51 -17.29 5.35
CA TYR A 220 15.14 -16.81 6.66
C TYR A 220 15.12 -17.92 7.72
N ASP A 221 14.78 -19.16 7.34
CA ASP A 221 14.75 -20.32 8.25
C ASP A 221 16.16 -20.57 8.85
N GLY A 222 17.18 -20.64 8.00
CA GLY A 222 18.57 -20.81 8.44
C GLY A 222 19.18 -19.57 9.09
N LEU A 223 18.73 -18.37 8.67
CA LEU A 223 19.27 -17.12 9.18
C LEU A 223 19.01 -16.91 10.67
N ILE A 224 17.76 -17.08 11.13
CA ILE A 224 17.44 -16.85 12.55
C ILE A 224 18.16 -17.84 13.47
N ARG A 225 18.35 -19.09 13.03
CA ARG A 225 19.16 -20.07 13.78
C ARG A 225 20.62 -19.64 13.88
N THR A 226 21.18 -19.10 12.80
CA THR A 226 22.54 -18.56 12.79
C THR A 226 22.67 -17.36 13.73
N LEU A 227 21.70 -16.43 13.70
CA LEU A 227 21.64 -15.26 14.58
C LEU A 227 21.51 -15.68 16.06
N LYS A 228 20.66 -16.67 16.36
CA LYS A 228 20.53 -17.25 17.71
C LYS A 228 21.86 -17.80 18.21
N GLY A 229 22.60 -18.54 17.37
CA GLY A 229 23.94 -19.04 17.68
C GLY A 229 24.97 -17.93 17.97
N GLN A 230 24.75 -16.72 17.47
CA GLN A 230 25.55 -15.52 17.77
C GLN A 230 25.03 -14.72 18.99
N GLY A 231 24.00 -15.21 19.69
CA GLY A 231 23.35 -14.49 20.79
C GLY A 231 22.40 -13.38 20.34
N LYS A 232 22.05 -13.30 19.06
CA LYS A 232 21.10 -12.32 18.50
C LYS A 232 19.76 -12.97 18.22
N TYR A 233 18.85 -12.89 19.18
CA TYR A 233 17.54 -13.57 19.07
C TYR A 233 16.38 -12.77 19.63
N GLN A 234 16.65 -11.56 20.14
CA GLN A 234 15.67 -10.61 20.65
C GLN A 234 15.93 -9.30 19.91
N PHE A 235 14.89 -8.74 19.32
CA PHE A 235 15.00 -7.53 18.50
C PHE A 235 13.94 -6.52 18.88
N ASN A 236 14.36 -5.31 19.22
CA ASN A 236 13.54 -4.12 19.10
C ASN A 236 13.63 -3.54 17.68
N ARG A 237 12.90 -2.46 17.39
CA ARG A 237 12.89 -1.83 16.05
C ARG A 237 14.27 -1.45 15.54
N THR A 238 15.06 -0.78 16.38
CA THR A 238 16.41 -0.32 16.02
C THR A 238 17.31 -1.51 15.71
N GLN A 239 17.34 -2.50 16.60
CA GLN A 239 18.17 -3.71 16.43
C GLN A 239 17.74 -4.53 15.21
N PHE A 240 16.43 -4.62 14.94
CA PHE A 240 15.91 -5.33 13.78
C PHE A 240 16.28 -4.61 12.48
N GLU A 241 16.22 -3.27 12.44
CA GLU A 241 16.66 -2.47 11.30
C GLU A 241 18.15 -2.68 11.02
N GLU A 242 18.99 -2.53 12.04
CA GLU A 242 20.44 -2.73 11.95
C GLU A 242 20.78 -4.15 11.46
N MET A 243 20.08 -5.16 11.97
CA MET A 243 20.22 -6.55 11.52
C MET A 243 19.79 -6.72 10.06
N CYS A 244 18.65 -6.16 9.65
CA CYS A 244 18.20 -6.23 8.26
C CYS A 244 19.20 -5.59 7.29
N VAL A 245 19.82 -4.48 7.68
CA VAL A 245 20.88 -3.83 6.90
C VAL A 245 22.12 -4.72 6.84
N ALA A 246 22.60 -5.21 7.99
CA ALA A 246 23.82 -6.02 8.09
C ALA A 246 23.71 -7.34 7.30
N GLU A 247 22.58 -8.01 7.40
CA GLU A 247 22.28 -9.28 6.71
C GLU A 247 21.76 -9.06 5.27
N ARG A 248 21.72 -7.80 4.81
CA ARG A 248 21.27 -7.38 3.47
C ARG A 248 19.88 -7.94 3.13
N LEU A 249 18.94 -7.86 4.08
CA LEU A 249 17.57 -8.36 3.96
C LEU A 249 16.61 -7.34 3.34
N LEU A 250 17.04 -6.09 3.17
CA LEU A 250 16.23 -5.03 2.60
C LEU A 250 16.23 -5.11 1.07
N GLN A 251 15.08 -4.88 0.46
CA GLN A 251 14.99 -4.81 -1.00
C GLN A 251 15.89 -3.69 -1.52
N SER A 252 16.67 -3.99 -2.55
CA SER A 252 17.50 -3.00 -3.26
C SER A 252 16.67 -2.06 -4.14
N CYS A 253 15.35 -2.26 -4.18
CA CYS A 253 14.43 -1.36 -4.83
C CYS A 253 14.10 -0.24 -3.85
N PRO A 254 14.42 1.03 -4.13
CA PRO A 254 13.93 2.10 -3.28
C PRO A 254 12.41 2.00 -3.29
N VAL A 255 11.81 1.84 -2.10
CA VAL A 255 10.46 2.37 -1.90
C VAL A 255 10.66 3.87 -2.09
N GLU A 256 10.50 4.35 -3.33
CA GLU A 256 10.74 5.76 -3.64
C GLU A 256 9.69 6.55 -2.85
N GLU A 257 10.11 7.09 -1.71
CA GLU A 257 9.29 7.98 -0.90
C GLU A 257 8.89 9.15 -1.81
N TYR A 258 7.60 9.22 -2.12
CA TYR A 258 6.99 10.34 -2.85
C TYR A 258 6.16 11.16 -1.89
N ASN A 259 6.09 12.47 -2.13
CA ASN A 259 5.11 13.32 -1.48
C ASN A 259 3.89 13.46 -2.38
N ALA A 260 2.72 13.09 -1.88
CA ALA A 260 1.47 13.24 -2.62
C ALA A 260 1.07 14.72 -2.70
N VAL A 261 0.75 15.18 -3.91
CA VAL A 261 0.26 16.54 -4.20
C VAL A 261 -1.01 16.43 -5.02
N ALA A 262 -2.06 17.16 -4.66
CA ALA A 262 -3.38 17.01 -5.25
C ALA A 262 -3.95 18.35 -5.72
N LEU A 263 -4.50 18.38 -6.95
CA LEU A 263 -5.33 19.48 -7.45
C LEU A 263 -6.66 18.92 -7.93
N ARG A 264 -7.77 19.55 -7.52
CA ARG A 264 -9.11 19.26 -8.06
C ARG A 264 -9.82 20.50 -8.57
N SER A 265 -10.54 20.37 -9.68
CA SER A 265 -11.42 21.44 -10.19
C SER A 265 -12.86 20.98 -10.49
N TYR A 266 -13.17 19.70 -10.34
CA TYR A 266 -14.53 19.17 -10.39
C TYR A 266 -14.70 18.03 -9.38
N ARG A 267 -15.95 17.67 -9.07
CA ARG A 267 -16.27 16.54 -8.19
C ARG A 267 -16.41 15.26 -9.03
N ASP A 268 -15.50 14.32 -8.87
CA ASP A 268 -15.65 12.96 -9.36
C ASP A 268 -15.14 11.98 -8.28
N GLY A 269 -16.05 11.60 -7.38
CA GLY A 269 -15.76 10.75 -6.21
C GLY A 269 -15.34 11.51 -4.93
N PRO A 270 -15.16 10.79 -3.80
CA PRO A 270 -14.68 11.35 -2.55
C PRO A 270 -13.23 11.82 -2.69
N PHE A 271 -12.93 13.01 -2.15
CA PHE A 271 -11.59 13.60 -2.19
C PHE A 271 -10.62 12.99 -1.17
N GLU A 272 -11.16 12.26 -0.20
CA GLU A 272 -10.45 11.61 0.91
C GLU A 272 -9.63 10.38 0.45
N THR A 273 -9.65 10.03 -0.84
CA THR A 273 -8.85 8.94 -1.42
C THR A 273 -7.47 9.39 -1.91
N LEU A 274 -7.02 10.60 -1.57
CA LEU A 274 -5.71 11.12 -1.94
C LEU A 274 -4.78 11.06 -0.73
N ASP A 275 -3.64 10.37 -0.84
CA ASP A 275 -2.60 10.28 0.21
C ASP A 275 -1.94 11.66 0.54
N ALA A 276 -2.47 12.77 0.02
CA ALA A 276 -1.91 14.11 0.15
C ALA A 276 -2.39 14.79 1.44
N SER A 277 -1.44 15.43 2.14
CA SER A 277 -1.77 16.27 3.29
C SER A 277 -2.52 17.54 2.87
N PRO A 278 -3.27 18.19 3.79
CA PRO A 278 -4.03 19.42 3.48
C PRO A 278 -3.19 20.53 2.84
N GLU A 279 -1.95 20.71 3.27
CA GLU A 279 -1.02 21.70 2.73
C GLU A 279 -0.53 21.38 1.30
N ASN A 280 -0.60 20.11 0.89
CA ASN A 280 -0.24 19.65 -0.45
C ASN A 280 -1.49 19.46 -1.34
N THR A 281 -2.62 20.05 -0.96
CA THR A 281 -3.91 19.82 -1.59
C THR A 281 -4.62 21.12 -1.94
N LEU A 282 -4.88 21.34 -3.23
CA LEU A 282 -5.63 22.49 -3.73
C LEU A 282 -7.01 22.08 -4.24
N SER A 283 -8.03 22.66 -3.61
CA SER A 283 -9.43 22.48 -3.99
C SER A 283 -9.97 23.71 -4.72
N LEU A 284 -10.18 23.62 -6.03
CA LEU A 284 -10.72 24.71 -6.84
C LEU A 284 -12.24 24.64 -7.03
N LEU A 285 -12.95 23.73 -6.36
CA LEU A 285 -14.38 23.50 -6.58
C LEU A 285 -15.25 24.76 -6.45
N GLN A 286 -14.85 25.70 -5.60
CA GLN A 286 -15.57 26.97 -5.40
C GLN A 286 -15.47 27.92 -6.61
N TYR A 287 -14.51 27.70 -7.50
CA TYR A 287 -14.30 28.54 -8.69
C TYR A 287 -15.08 28.03 -9.90
N PHE A 288 -15.75 26.88 -9.81
CA PHE A 288 -16.41 26.23 -10.94
C PHE A 288 -17.87 25.87 -10.65
N GLU A 289 -18.74 26.13 -11.62
CA GLU A 289 -20.07 25.53 -11.74
C GLU A 289 -20.04 24.49 -12.86
N GLY A 290 -19.93 23.22 -12.47
CA GLY A 290 -19.69 22.15 -13.43
C GLY A 290 -18.30 22.29 -14.08
N ARG A 291 -18.27 22.57 -15.39
CA ARG A 291 -17.02 22.75 -16.16
C ARG A 291 -16.65 24.21 -16.44
N PHE A 292 -17.51 25.13 -16.05
CA PHE A 292 -17.34 26.55 -16.34
C PHE A 292 -16.96 27.29 -15.08
N PRO A 293 -16.18 28.38 -15.18
CA PRO A 293 -16.02 29.29 -14.06
C PRO A 293 -17.37 29.73 -13.51
N ALA A 294 -17.47 29.82 -12.18
CA ALA A 294 -18.67 30.34 -11.53
C ALA A 294 -18.92 31.81 -11.93
N PRO A 295 -20.16 32.33 -11.80
CA PRO A 295 -20.46 33.72 -12.16
C PRO A 295 -19.51 34.73 -11.48
N GLY A 296 -18.86 35.56 -12.29
CA GLY A 296 -17.88 36.57 -11.82
C GLY A 296 -16.48 36.03 -11.52
N ILE A 297 -16.23 34.75 -11.79
CA ILE A 297 -14.90 34.13 -11.73
C ILE A 297 -14.34 34.01 -13.14
N GLU A 298 -13.09 34.44 -13.31
CA GLU A 298 -12.39 34.38 -14.60
C GLU A 298 -11.17 33.45 -14.53
N TRP A 299 -10.87 32.76 -15.64
CA TRP A 299 -9.70 31.88 -15.72
C TRP A 299 -8.40 32.62 -15.39
N MET A 300 -8.16 33.75 -16.05
CA MET A 300 -6.93 34.54 -15.93
C MET A 300 -6.79 35.23 -14.56
N ASP A 301 -7.83 35.93 -14.13
CA ASP A 301 -7.70 36.86 -13.00
C ASP A 301 -8.05 36.21 -11.65
N SER A 302 -8.85 35.15 -11.66
CA SER A 302 -9.31 34.48 -10.43
C SER A 302 -8.65 33.13 -10.20
N ILE A 303 -8.54 32.29 -11.24
CA ILE A 303 -8.10 30.88 -11.09
C ILE A 303 -6.58 30.74 -11.25
N GLN A 304 -6.00 31.33 -12.30
CA GLN A 304 -4.57 31.20 -12.61
C GLN A 304 -3.65 31.61 -11.46
N PRO A 305 -3.88 32.74 -10.74
CA PRO A 305 -2.99 33.15 -9.66
C PRO A 305 -2.98 32.15 -8.51
N VAL A 306 -4.14 31.58 -8.17
CA VAL A 306 -4.30 30.60 -7.07
C VAL A 306 -3.59 29.29 -7.40
N VAL A 307 -3.74 28.81 -8.63
CA VAL A 307 -3.07 27.59 -9.11
C VAL A 307 -1.55 27.80 -9.17
N THR A 308 -1.11 28.93 -9.70
CA THR A 308 0.31 29.26 -9.84
C THR A 308 1.00 29.39 -8.49
N ASP A 309 0.43 30.18 -7.56
CA ASP A 309 0.97 30.36 -6.20
C ASP A 309 1.08 29.02 -5.44
N PHE A 310 0.07 28.15 -5.54
CA PHE A 310 0.13 26.82 -4.96
C PHE A 310 1.27 25.98 -5.54
N LEU A 311 1.37 25.89 -6.86
CA LEU A 311 2.39 25.08 -7.53
C LEU A 311 3.81 25.63 -7.31
N GLU A 312 3.97 26.94 -7.21
CA GLU A 312 5.24 27.58 -6.85
C GLU A 312 5.66 27.23 -5.41
N LYS A 313 4.72 27.24 -4.46
CA LYS A 313 4.97 26.78 -3.08
C LYS A 313 5.35 25.30 -3.02
N ILE A 314 4.67 24.45 -3.80
CA ILE A 314 5.04 23.03 -3.94
C ILE A 314 6.46 22.91 -4.52
N ARG A 315 6.76 23.62 -5.60
CA ARG A 315 8.09 23.62 -6.22
C ARG A 315 9.20 24.01 -5.23
N GLN A 316 8.94 25.01 -4.38
CA GLN A 316 9.91 25.47 -3.38
C GLN A 316 10.08 24.47 -2.23
N SER A 317 8.96 23.99 -1.66
CA SER A 317 8.96 23.08 -0.49
C SER A 317 9.39 21.63 -0.83
N GLN A 318 9.21 21.21 -2.08
CA GLN A 318 9.52 19.87 -2.59
C GLN A 318 10.78 19.83 -3.47
N ARG A 319 11.60 20.89 -3.45
CA ARG A 319 12.84 20.95 -4.23
C ARG A 319 13.78 19.78 -3.92
N GLY A 320 14.24 19.11 -4.96
CA GLY A 320 15.10 17.92 -4.87
C GLY A 320 14.37 16.65 -4.45
N LYS A 321 13.05 16.70 -4.27
CA LYS A 321 12.21 15.56 -3.89
C LYS A 321 11.39 15.06 -5.08
N ARG A 322 10.82 13.88 -4.90
CA ARG A 322 9.84 13.28 -5.80
C ARG A 322 8.43 13.55 -5.29
N ILE A 323 7.53 13.93 -6.19
CA ILE A 323 6.12 14.11 -5.88
C ILE A 323 5.27 13.19 -6.76
N ARG A 324 4.13 12.76 -6.21
CA ARG A 324 3.07 12.10 -6.96
C ARG A 324 1.89 13.05 -7.07
N LEU A 325 1.63 13.49 -8.29
CA LEU A 325 0.66 14.52 -8.62
C LEU A 325 -0.66 13.89 -9.06
N PHE A 326 -1.72 14.21 -8.32
CA PHE A 326 -3.09 13.85 -8.63
C PHE A 326 -3.79 15.04 -9.30
N LEU A 327 -4.20 14.87 -10.56
CA LEU A 327 -4.78 15.93 -11.40
C LEU A 327 -6.24 15.63 -11.77
N ASP A 328 -7.12 15.70 -10.79
CA ASP A 328 -8.58 15.65 -11.00
C ASP A 328 -9.10 17.02 -11.42
N ALA A 329 -8.54 17.51 -12.52
CA ALA A 329 -8.67 18.90 -12.95
C ALA A 329 -8.93 19.03 -14.45
N HIS A 330 -9.40 20.22 -14.85
CA HIS A 330 -9.53 20.64 -16.24
C HIS A 330 -8.18 20.57 -16.98
N THR A 331 -8.23 20.36 -18.30
CA THR A 331 -7.05 20.16 -19.15
C THR A 331 -6.06 21.34 -19.07
N SER A 332 -6.57 22.55 -18.98
CA SER A 332 -5.82 23.80 -18.85
C SER A 332 -5.05 23.88 -17.53
N ILE A 333 -5.62 23.34 -16.44
CA ILE A 333 -4.96 23.25 -15.14
C ILE A 333 -3.83 22.22 -15.19
N ALA A 334 -4.01 21.10 -15.90
CA ALA A 334 -2.94 20.13 -16.11
C ALA A 334 -1.76 20.73 -16.92
N MET A 335 -2.05 21.51 -17.98
CA MET A 335 -1.00 22.22 -18.74
C MET A 335 -0.30 23.28 -17.89
N LEU A 336 -1.05 24.07 -17.11
CA LEU A 336 -0.46 25.05 -16.20
C LEU A 336 0.42 24.38 -15.12
N ALA A 337 -0.01 23.23 -14.59
CA ALA A 337 0.80 22.42 -13.68
C ALA A 337 2.12 21.99 -14.33
N GLY A 338 2.08 21.56 -15.59
CA GLY A 338 3.25 21.29 -16.41
C GLY A 338 4.20 22.47 -16.49
N LYS A 339 3.69 23.67 -16.83
CA LYS A 339 4.50 24.88 -16.91
C LYS A 339 5.20 25.20 -15.57
N CYS A 340 4.46 25.20 -14.47
CA CYS A 340 5.01 25.53 -13.15
C CYS A 340 6.01 24.48 -12.64
N LEU A 341 5.77 23.21 -12.95
CA LEU A 341 6.60 22.06 -12.55
C LEU A 341 7.46 21.53 -13.71
N GLY A 342 7.89 22.43 -14.61
CA GLY A 342 8.69 22.07 -15.79
C GLY A 342 10.04 21.44 -15.46
N ALA A 343 10.77 20.97 -16.47
CA ALA A 343 12.04 20.25 -16.31
C ALA A 343 13.12 20.99 -15.47
N LYS A 344 13.03 22.32 -15.38
CA LYS A 344 13.93 23.18 -14.59
C LYS A 344 13.48 23.36 -13.13
N SER A 345 12.40 22.73 -12.71
CA SER A 345 11.83 22.87 -11.36
C SER A 345 12.66 22.17 -10.29
N ASN A 346 13.55 21.25 -10.66
CA ASN A 346 14.30 20.36 -9.76
C ASN A 346 13.36 19.55 -8.83
N VAL A 347 12.16 19.21 -9.32
CA VAL A 347 11.20 18.33 -8.67
C VAL A 347 10.92 17.17 -9.63
N THR A 348 11.04 15.94 -9.16
CA THR A 348 10.69 14.76 -9.96
C THR A 348 9.19 14.53 -9.83
N VAL A 349 8.45 14.55 -10.93
CA VAL A 349 6.99 14.41 -10.92
C VAL A 349 6.56 13.05 -11.48
N GLU A 350 5.79 12.31 -10.70
CA GLU A 350 4.94 11.22 -11.16
C GLU A 350 3.49 11.70 -11.26
N LEU A 351 2.73 11.17 -12.21
CA LEU A 351 1.35 11.55 -12.50
C LEU A 351 0.43 10.37 -12.24
N VAL A 352 -0.65 10.60 -11.51
CA VAL A 352 -1.72 9.61 -11.38
C VAL A 352 -2.70 9.79 -12.54
N GLN A 353 -2.66 8.86 -13.49
CA GLN A 353 -3.53 8.88 -14.66
C GLN A 353 -4.68 7.90 -14.47
N LYS A 354 -5.91 8.43 -14.44
CA LYS A 354 -7.13 7.61 -14.49
C LYS A 354 -7.33 7.08 -15.90
N GLY A 355 -7.33 5.76 -16.06
CA GLY A 355 -7.61 5.08 -17.33
C GLY A 355 -9.04 4.51 -17.36
N LYS A 356 -9.43 3.94 -18.51
CA LYS A 356 -10.75 3.30 -18.68
C LYS A 356 -10.94 2.03 -17.82
N ALA A 357 -9.86 1.33 -17.48
CA ALA A 357 -9.89 0.08 -16.73
C ALA A 357 -9.37 0.23 -15.30
N SER A 358 -8.24 0.92 -15.12
CA SER A 358 -7.64 1.16 -13.81
C SER A 358 -6.88 2.49 -13.78
N THR A 359 -6.61 2.97 -12.57
CA THR A 359 -5.70 4.08 -12.32
C THR A 359 -4.26 3.57 -12.37
N SER A 360 -3.37 4.31 -13.04
CA SER A 360 -1.95 3.98 -13.16
C SER A 360 -1.07 5.18 -12.80
N VAL A 361 0.15 4.90 -12.34
CA VAL A 361 1.16 5.93 -12.04
C VAL A 361 2.12 6.03 -13.22
N TRP A 362 2.26 7.23 -13.78
CA TRP A 362 3.04 7.52 -14.97
C TRP A 362 4.19 8.48 -14.67
N ASN A 363 5.37 8.24 -15.24
CA ASN A 363 6.47 9.21 -15.22
C ASN A 363 7.23 9.18 -16.55
N ALA A 364 8.01 10.21 -16.86
CA ALA A 364 8.68 10.32 -18.17
C ALA A 364 9.65 9.16 -18.48
N ASN A 365 10.08 8.41 -17.47
CA ASN A 365 11.04 7.31 -17.57
C ASN A 365 10.45 5.95 -17.14
N ASP A 366 9.12 5.82 -17.10
CA ASP A 366 8.44 4.58 -16.66
C ASP A 366 8.52 3.43 -17.68
N GLY A 367 9.10 3.69 -18.86
CA GLY A 367 9.18 2.74 -19.95
C GLY A 367 7.83 2.52 -20.64
N GLY A 368 7.71 1.42 -21.39
CA GLY A 368 6.50 1.08 -22.14
C GLY A 368 6.60 1.35 -23.64
N GLU A 369 5.61 0.83 -24.37
CA GLU A 369 5.53 0.95 -25.82
C GLU A 369 5.21 2.41 -26.21
N ILE A 370 6.15 3.07 -26.89
CA ILE A 370 5.93 4.38 -27.50
C ILE A 370 5.43 4.16 -28.92
N ARG A 371 4.23 4.66 -29.22
CA ARG A 371 3.64 4.55 -30.56
C ARG A 371 3.79 5.88 -31.27
N PRO A 372 4.09 5.90 -32.58
CA PRO A 372 4.33 7.16 -33.26
C PRO A 372 3.09 8.06 -33.30
N THR A 373 3.35 9.37 -33.26
CA THR A 373 2.34 10.41 -33.46
C THR A 373 2.54 11.03 -34.84
N THR A 374 1.53 10.93 -35.70
CA THR A 374 1.49 11.61 -36.99
C THR A 374 1.23 13.10 -36.78
N VAL A 375 1.98 13.93 -37.50
CA VAL A 375 1.81 15.38 -37.54
C VAL A 375 1.34 15.78 -38.93
N SER A 376 0.28 16.58 -39.00
CA SER A 376 -0.18 17.20 -40.24
C SER A 376 -0.30 18.71 -40.05
N THR A 377 -0.15 19.45 -41.15
CA THR A 377 -0.14 20.91 -41.15
C THR A 377 -1.21 21.45 -42.08
N GLU A 378 -1.95 22.45 -41.61
CA GLU A 378 -2.93 23.17 -42.42
C GLU A 378 -2.70 24.68 -42.37
N THR A 379 -3.14 25.37 -43.42
CA THR A 379 -3.01 26.82 -43.56
C THR A 379 -4.39 27.44 -43.69
N PRO A 380 -5.11 27.68 -42.56
CA PRO A 380 -6.46 28.25 -42.61
C PRO A 380 -6.49 29.73 -43.02
N GLY A 381 -5.37 30.43 -43.00
CA GLY A 381 -5.25 31.84 -43.36
C GLY A 381 -3.80 32.32 -43.47
N GLU A 382 -3.60 33.62 -43.66
CA GLU A 382 -2.28 34.26 -43.81
C GLU A 382 -1.74 34.87 -42.50
N GLY A 383 -2.40 34.59 -41.38
CA GLY A 383 -1.99 35.06 -40.07
C GLY A 383 -0.63 34.52 -39.61
N HIS A 384 -0.06 35.12 -38.57
CA HIS A 384 1.25 34.73 -38.03
C HIS A 384 1.15 33.80 -36.81
N ASP A 385 -0.04 33.70 -36.19
CA ASP A 385 -0.29 32.83 -35.05
C ASP A 385 -0.42 31.36 -35.49
N VAL A 386 -0.19 30.45 -34.54
CA VAL A 386 -0.21 29.01 -34.78
C VAL A 386 -1.15 28.33 -33.80
N ALA A 387 -1.98 27.42 -34.30
CA ALA A 387 -2.78 26.52 -33.47
C ALA A 387 -2.12 25.14 -33.39
N ILE A 388 -2.05 24.59 -32.19
CA ILE A 388 -1.66 23.21 -31.90
C ILE A 388 -2.94 22.46 -31.53
N VAL A 389 -3.27 21.42 -32.29
CA VAL A 389 -4.46 20.60 -32.06
C VAL A 389 -4.06 19.17 -31.72
N LEU A 390 -4.27 18.77 -30.46
CA LEU A 390 -3.99 17.43 -29.98
C LEU A 390 -5.25 16.58 -30.07
N SER A 391 -5.30 15.66 -31.03
CA SER A 391 -6.39 14.70 -31.18
C SER A 391 -5.93 13.33 -30.73
N ILE A 392 -5.97 13.07 -29.42
CA ILE A 392 -5.46 11.83 -28.83
C ILE A 392 -6.60 10.94 -28.36
N THR A 393 -7.48 11.43 -27.48
CA THR A 393 -8.62 10.67 -26.95
C THR A 393 -9.84 10.72 -27.86
N ARG A 394 -9.97 11.79 -28.65
CA ARG A 394 -10.97 12.00 -29.70
C ARG A 394 -10.40 12.93 -30.77
N ASN A 395 -11.08 13.01 -31.91
CA ASN A 395 -10.76 14.02 -32.92
C ASN A 395 -11.19 15.41 -32.44
N ALA A 396 -10.26 16.35 -32.34
CA ALA A 396 -10.50 17.74 -31.95
C ALA A 396 -10.42 18.72 -33.14
N LEU A 397 -10.02 18.25 -34.32
CA LEU A 397 -9.67 19.10 -35.45
C LEU A 397 -10.87 19.87 -36.01
N ALA A 398 -12.01 19.20 -36.18
CA ALA A 398 -13.21 19.85 -36.73
C ALA A 398 -13.68 21.00 -35.84
N ASP A 399 -13.87 20.73 -34.54
CA ASP A 399 -14.30 21.74 -33.57
C ASP A 399 -13.28 22.89 -33.43
N ALA A 400 -11.98 22.58 -33.46
CA ALA A 400 -10.93 23.60 -33.40
C ALA A 400 -10.92 24.48 -34.64
N ARG A 401 -11.07 23.91 -35.85
CA ARG A 401 -11.17 24.66 -37.11
C ARG A 401 -12.34 25.64 -37.08
N ASP A 402 -13.51 25.17 -36.68
CA ASP A 402 -14.71 26.00 -36.61
C ASP A 402 -14.51 27.17 -35.63
N TYR A 403 -13.92 26.90 -34.47
CA TYR A 403 -13.61 27.95 -33.50
C TYR A 403 -12.56 28.94 -34.02
N ILE A 404 -11.48 28.45 -34.65
CA ILE A 404 -10.40 29.27 -35.21
C ILE A 404 -10.94 30.20 -36.30
N ALA A 405 -11.72 29.67 -37.25
CA ALA A 405 -12.28 30.46 -38.34
C ALA A 405 -13.20 31.58 -37.83
N ALA A 406 -13.95 31.33 -36.76
CA ALA A 406 -14.88 32.32 -36.19
C ALA A 406 -14.21 33.35 -35.28
N ASN A 407 -13.18 32.97 -34.51
CA ASN A 407 -12.70 33.78 -33.38
C ASN A 407 -11.21 34.18 -33.46
N LEU A 408 -10.41 33.51 -34.29
CA LEU A 408 -8.95 33.65 -34.30
C LEU A 408 -8.41 33.93 -35.72
N PRO A 409 -8.73 35.09 -36.33
CA PRO A 409 -8.27 35.44 -37.68
C PRO A 409 -6.75 35.59 -37.79
N GLY A 410 -6.04 35.73 -36.66
CA GLY A 410 -4.59 35.79 -36.60
C GLY A 410 -3.88 34.44 -36.81
N VAL A 411 -4.60 33.32 -36.74
CA VAL A 411 -4.04 31.97 -36.94
C VAL A 411 -3.86 31.69 -38.42
N GLY A 412 -2.61 31.59 -38.86
CA GLY A 412 -2.27 31.19 -40.23
C GLY A 412 -1.88 29.73 -40.38
N ARG A 413 -1.66 29.00 -39.28
CA ARG A 413 -1.25 27.60 -39.34
C ARG A 413 -1.87 26.75 -38.24
N ILE A 414 -2.27 25.53 -38.59
CA ILE A 414 -2.67 24.49 -37.63
C ILE A 414 -1.66 23.34 -37.71
N LEU A 415 -1.08 22.96 -36.58
CA LEU A 415 -0.31 21.74 -36.40
C LEU A 415 -1.20 20.71 -35.69
N HIS A 416 -1.54 19.63 -36.37
CA HIS A 416 -2.48 18.62 -35.89
C HIS A 416 -1.77 17.30 -35.59
N PHE A 417 -1.95 16.81 -34.36
CA PHE A 417 -1.25 15.65 -33.82
C PHE A 417 -2.24 14.50 -33.58
N VAL A 418 -1.93 13.33 -34.14
CA VAL A 418 -2.79 12.14 -34.12
C VAL A 418 -1.95 10.88 -33.85
N PRO A 419 -2.33 10.01 -32.90
CA PRO A 419 -1.69 8.71 -32.76
C PRO A 419 -1.92 7.87 -34.01
N GLU A 420 -0.89 7.17 -34.52
CA GLU A 420 -1.02 6.36 -35.76
C GLU A 420 -2.12 5.30 -35.68
N ASN A 421 -2.34 4.73 -34.49
CA ASN A 421 -3.37 3.72 -34.24
C ASN A 421 -4.78 4.30 -34.03
N GLY A 422 -4.95 5.61 -34.24
CA GLY A 422 -6.22 6.32 -34.10
C GLY A 422 -6.50 6.85 -32.69
N PHE A 423 -7.65 7.47 -32.54
CA PHE A 423 -8.08 8.14 -31.32
C PHE A 423 -8.63 7.17 -30.28
N GLY A 424 -8.34 7.40 -28.99
CA GLY A 424 -8.95 6.64 -27.91
C GLY A 424 -8.27 6.80 -26.55
N PHE A 425 -8.97 6.33 -25.51
CA PHE A 425 -8.48 6.36 -24.12
C PHE A 425 -7.27 5.45 -23.85
N GLN A 426 -6.91 4.59 -24.82
CA GLN A 426 -5.75 3.69 -24.75
C GLN A 426 -4.68 4.05 -25.80
N SER A 427 -4.84 5.17 -26.51
CA SER A 427 -3.87 5.60 -27.53
C SER A 427 -2.53 6.00 -26.91
N ILE A 428 -2.53 6.40 -25.63
CA ILE A 428 -1.33 6.61 -24.81
C ILE A 428 -1.26 5.52 -23.76
N THR A 429 -0.09 4.92 -23.62
CA THR A 429 0.15 3.65 -22.90
C THR A 429 0.96 3.81 -21.64
N SER A 430 1.77 4.88 -21.54
CA SER A 430 2.65 5.15 -20.39
C SER A 430 3.01 6.63 -20.29
N GLY A 431 3.69 7.02 -19.20
CA GLY A 431 4.24 8.35 -19.02
C GLY A 431 5.37 8.68 -19.99
N ALA A 432 6.22 7.71 -20.31
CA ALA A 432 7.25 7.87 -21.34
C ALA A 432 6.63 8.19 -22.72
N HIS A 433 5.55 7.49 -23.09
CA HIS A 433 4.81 7.79 -24.32
C HIS A 433 4.13 9.17 -24.26
N ALA A 434 3.55 9.57 -23.12
CA ALA A 434 2.99 10.91 -22.97
C ALA A 434 4.05 12.03 -23.10
N SER A 435 5.26 11.80 -22.60
CA SER A 435 6.41 12.71 -22.76
C SER A 435 6.87 12.78 -24.21
N ASP A 436 6.98 11.65 -24.91
CA ASP A 436 7.35 11.59 -26.34
C ASP A 436 6.38 12.38 -27.23
N VAL A 437 5.07 12.32 -26.94
CA VAL A 437 4.09 13.16 -27.63
C VAL A 437 4.39 14.64 -27.43
N ALA A 438 4.69 15.08 -26.20
CA ALA A 438 5.02 16.48 -25.93
C ALA A 438 6.33 16.92 -26.62
N GLU A 439 7.34 16.05 -26.68
CA GLU A 439 8.57 16.29 -27.44
C GLU A 439 8.32 16.38 -28.94
N THR A 440 7.43 15.55 -29.47
CA THR A 440 6.98 15.61 -30.87
C THR A 440 6.26 16.92 -31.16
N VAL A 441 5.44 17.41 -30.24
CA VAL A 441 4.80 18.75 -30.34
C VAL A 441 5.85 19.86 -30.36
N ALA A 442 6.81 19.85 -29.44
CA ALA A 442 7.87 20.85 -29.38
C ALA A 442 8.74 20.85 -30.66
N ARG A 443 9.10 19.65 -31.16
CA ARG A 443 9.87 19.49 -32.40
C ARG A 443 9.12 20.03 -33.62
N ALA A 444 7.86 19.63 -33.81
CA ALA A 444 7.03 20.11 -34.91
C ALA A 444 6.81 21.64 -34.86
N PHE A 445 6.67 22.21 -33.65
CA PHE A 445 6.62 23.66 -33.47
C PHE A 445 7.92 24.34 -33.91
N GLY A 446 9.08 23.80 -33.53
CA GLY A 446 10.39 24.32 -33.96
C GLY A 446 10.59 24.23 -35.47
N GLU A 447 10.19 23.13 -36.09
CA GLU A 447 10.24 22.92 -37.55
C GLU A 447 9.31 23.89 -38.31
N ALA A 448 8.20 24.29 -37.70
CA ALA A 448 7.28 25.27 -38.28
C ALA A 448 7.90 26.68 -38.40
N ARG A 449 9.03 26.97 -37.73
CA ARG A 449 9.70 28.29 -37.76
C ARG A 449 8.74 29.44 -37.48
N VAL A 450 7.99 29.31 -36.38
CA VAL A 450 6.98 30.29 -35.97
C VAL A 450 7.62 31.67 -35.74
N PRO A 451 7.07 32.77 -36.29
CA PRO A 451 7.62 34.10 -36.11
C PRO A 451 7.67 34.54 -34.65
N PHE A 452 8.68 35.34 -34.29
CA PHE A 452 8.74 35.97 -32.98
C PHE A 452 7.50 36.84 -32.72
N GLY A 453 6.91 36.72 -31.53
CA GLY A 453 5.71 37.46 -31.13
C GLY A 453 4.39 36.82 -31.53
N ALA A 454 4.40 35.71 -32.29
CA ALA A 454 3.20 34.94 -32.58
C ALA A 454 2.62 34.30 -31.30
N THR A 455 1.30 34.22 -31.25
CA THR A 455 0.56 33.53 -30.21
C THR A 455 0.35 32.06 -30.59
N VAL A 456 0.51 31.17 -29.63
CA VAL A 456 0.30 29.72 -29.81
C VAL A 456 -1.01 29.32 -29.15
N HIS A 457 -1.98 28.87 -29.94
CA HIS A 457 -3.30 28.47 -29.47
C HIS A 457 -3.38 26.95 -29.31
N ILE A 458 -3.53 26.43 -28.09
CA ILE A 458 -3.47 25.00 -27.81
C ILE A 458 -4.86 24.44 -27.54
N PHE A 459 -5.36 23.62 -28.47
CA PHE A 459 -6.61 22.89 -28.39
C PHE A 459 -6.32 21.43 -28.09
N SER A 460 -6.75 20.92 -26.92
CA SER A 460 -6.38 19.57 -26.51
C SER A 460 -7.58 18.65 -26.26
N ALA A 461 -7.50 17.48 -26.88
CA ALA A 461 -8.26 16.28 -26.54
C ALA A 461 -7.28 15.16 -26.18
N ALA A 462 -6.60 15.31 -25.04
CA ALA A 462 -5.59 14.36 -24.57
C ALA A 462 -5.72 14.05 -23.07
N PRO A 463 -5.15 12.93 -22.58
CA PRO A 463 -5.07 12.66 -21.15
C PRO A 463 -4.32 13.76 -20.41
N ASN A 464 -4.65 13.99 -19.14
CA ASN A 464 -3.99 15.02 -18.32
C ASN A 464 -2.47 14.82 -18.23
N ALA A 465 -1.97 13.58 -18.33
CA ALA A 465 -0.54 13.35 -18.39
C ALA A 465 0.13 13.97 -19.64
N VAL A 466 -0.47 13.83 -20.83
CA VAL A 466 0.03 14.47 -22.06
C VAL A 466 -0.02 15.99 -21.92
N ASN A 467 -1.14 16.52 -21.42
CA ASN A 467 -1.31 17.95 -21.21
C ASN A 467 -0.27 18.52 -20.23
N PHE A 468 0.03 17.79 -19.15
CA PHE A 468 1.10 18.16 -18.24
C PHE A 468 2.46 18.25 -18.96
N PHE A 469 2.85 17.23 -19.71
CA PHE A 469 4.14 17.26 -20.43
C PHE A 469 4.19 18.34 -21.52
N VAL A 470 3.09 18.59 -22.25
CA VAL A 470 2.99 19.71 -23.21
C VAL A 470 3.14 21.06 -22.49
N GLY A 471 2.55 21.20 -21.30
CA GLY A 471 2.72 22.36 -20.43
C GLY A 471 4.19 22.66 -20.12
N GLN A 472 5.02 21.63 -19.90
CA GLN A 472 6.46 21.78 -19.66
C GLN A 472 7.23 22.37 -20.85
N GLN A 473 6.68 22.25 -22.07
CA GLN A 473 7.30 22.75 -23.30
C GLN A 473 6.90 24.20 -23.64
N THR A 474 5.95 24.80 -22.91
CA THR A 474 5.39 26.12 -23.28
C THR A 474 6.41 27.25 -23.24
N ASP A 475 7.44 27.18 -22.38
CA ASP A 475 8.52 28.17 -22.35
C ASP A 475 9.33 28.19 -23.66
N TYR A 476 9.36 27.08 -24.41
CA TYR A 476 9.97 27.01 -25.75
C TYR A 476 9.05 27.58 -26.84
N MET A 477 7.73 27.57 -26.61
CA MET A 477 6.71 27.98 -27.59
C MET A 477 6.38 29.48 -27.53
N GLY A 478 6.78 30.18 -26.46
CA GLY A 478 6.47 31.60 -26.27
C GLY A 478 5.07 31.79 -25.66
N THR A 479 4.34 32.82 -26.11
CA THR A 479 3.01 33.12 -25.55
C THR A 479 2.00 32.06 -25.96
N CYS A 480 1.50 31.30 -24.98
CA CYS A 480 0.53 30.24 -25.24
C CYS A 480 -0.85 30.61 -24.67
N VAL A 481 -1.92 30.28 -25.39
CA VAL A 481 -3.31 30.36 -24.93
C VAL A 481 -3.90 28.96 -24.93
N PHE A 482 -4.43 28.53 -23.79
CA PHE A 482 -5.08 27.23 -23.64
C PHE A 482 -6.59 27.34 -23.88
N TYR A 483 -7.19 26.25 -24.34
CA TYR A 483 -8.63 26.20 -24.64
C TYR A 483 -9.29 24.97 -23.99
N GLU A 484 -10.45 25.19 -23.36
CA GLU A 484 -11.33 24.14 -22.86
C GLU A 484 -12.50 23.90 -23.83
N TYR A 485 -12.89 22.63 -24.01
CA TYR A 485 -14.01 22.26 -24.88
C TYR A 485 -15.25 21.86 -24.07
N ASP A 486 -16.41 22.40 -24.45
CA ASP A 486 -17.70 22.05 -23.85
C ASP A 486 -18.25 20.72 -24.38
N PHE A 487 -17.64 19.59 -24.01
CA PHE A 487 -18.12 18.28 -24.47
C PHE A 487 -19.45 17.84 -23.87
N ASN A 488 -19.86 18.43 -22.74
CA ASN A 488 -21.18 18.17 -22.15
C ASN A 488 -22.29 18.99 -22.83
N ARG A 489 -21.93 19.92 -23.75
CA ARG A 489 -22.85 20.83 -24.42
C ARG A 489 -23.69 21.65 -23.43
N GLN A 490 -23.08 22.09 -22.33
CA GLN A 490 -23.78 22.84 -21.28
C GLN A 490 -24.07 24.27 -21.69
N VAL A 491 -23.23 24.88 -22.52
CA VAL A 491 -23.36 26.28 -22.93
C VAL A 491 -23.38 26.42 -24.45
N HIS A 492 -22.32 26.02 -25.14
CA HIS A 492 -22.12 26.34 -26.55
C HIS A 492 -21.54 25.20 -27.40
N ALA A 493 -21.18 24.05 -26.79
CA ALA A 493 -20.61 22.91 -27.52
C ALA A 493 -19.40 23.29 -28.39
N SER A 494 -18.57 24.21 -27.91
CA SER A 494 -17.41 24.77 -28.63
C SER A 494 -16.27 25.02 -27.64
N TYR A 495 -15.17 25.58 -28.13
CA TYR A 495 -14.04 25.98 -27.30
C TYR A 495 -14.26 27.31 -26.60
N ALA A 496 -13.58 27.51 -25.47
CA ALA A 496 -13.44 28.78 -24.78
C ALA A 496 -11.99 28.96 -24.31
N PRO A 497 -11.43 30.18 -24.35
CA PRO A 497 -10.08 30.43 -23.87
C PRO A 497 -10.03 30.30 -22.34
N SER A 498 -8.91 29.80 -21.81
CA SER A 498 -8.66 29.68 -20.38
C SER A 498 -7.44 30.51 -19.96
N PHE A 499 -6.28 29.88 -19.80
CA PHE A 499 -5.05 30.53 -19.37
C PHE A 499 -4.24 31.07 -20.55
N ARG A 500 -3.53 32.17 -20.30
CA ARG A 500 -2.47 32.71 -21.14
C ARG A 500 -1.17 32.68 -20.34
N VAL A 501 -0.15 32.03 -20.90
CA VAL A 501 1.10 31.68 -20.19
C VAL A 501 2.37 31.92 -21.00
#